data_AF-A0A559L2W3-F1
#
_entry.id   AF-A0A559L2W3-F1
#
_cell.length_a   1.000
_cell.length_b   1.000
_cell.length_c   1.000
_cell.angle_alpha   90.00
_cell.angle_beta   90.00
_cell.angle_gamma   90.00
#
_symmetry.space_group_name_H-M   'P 1'
#
loop_
_entity.id
_entity.type
_entity.pdbx_description
1 polymer ?
#
loop_
_entity_poly.entity_id
_entity_poly.type
_entity_poly.pdbx_seq_one_letter_code
_entity_poly.pdbx_strand_id
1 'polypeptide(L)'
;MSSDTPLLDPSIFSHLQEKLDEETAVRDNLTQIIQRLERAVATAQGLLSRVHSTPRARYPALVSQVEDAIKEEVAIVKELNEVASKHPYYKYNSKWARTVQNAIGTAVYTAWLGGLGSDSQPASLGRLLTLEQVGEVFQVPTNLKDRDAFHFTIEEYLLSLTDLTNELARLAPNAVTLGDFELPLVISGFIKDLFAGFQLLNLKNDILRKRADAVKYDVKRVEDVVYDLSLRGLVKRAGEGDTEMAATE
;
A
#
# COMPACT_ATOMS: atom_id res chain seq x y z
N MET A 1 -43.23 -56.37 -12.28
CA MET A 1 -43.23 -54.94 -12.66
C MET A 1 -41.91 -54.37 -12.22
N SER A 2 -40.95 -54.32 -13.14
CA SER A 2 -39.62 -53.77 -12.93
C SER A 2 -39.76 -52.27 -12.73
N SER A 3 -39.60 -51.82 -11.49
CA SER A 3 -39.51 -50.40 -11.15
C SER A 3 -38.24 -49.85 -11.76
N ASP A 4 -38.40 -49.22 -12.92
CA ASP A 4 -37.38 -48.47 -13.65
C ASP A 4 -36.98 -47.29 -12.76
N THR A 5 -36.06 -47.55 -11.83
CA THR A 5 -35.54 -46.53 -10.93
C THR A 5 -34.54 -45.75 -11.75
N PRO A 6 -34.79 -44.46 -12.03
CA PRO A 6 -33.88 -43.70 -12.87
C PRO A 6 -32.47 -43.75 -12.27
N LEU A 7 -31.47 -44.07 -13.11
CA LEU A 7 -30.06 -44.18 -12.70
C LEU A 7 -29.49 -42.88 -12.12
N LEU A 8 -30.21 -41.77 -12.26
CA LEU A 8 -29.85 -40.44 -11.79
C LEU A 8 -31.10 -39.73 -11.28
N ASP A 9 -31.04 -39.18 -10.07
CA ASP A 9 -32.09 -38.32 -9.53
C ASP A 9 -31.95 -36.90 -10.11
N PRO A 10 -32.94 -36.40 -10.89
CA PRO A 10 -32.91 -35.06 -11.46
C PRO A 10 -32.81 -33.94 -10.40
N SER A 11 -33.22 -34.20 -9.16
CA SER A 11 -33.14 -33.24 -8.04
C SER A 11 -31.71 -32.79 -7.73
N ILE A 12 -30.70 -33.61 -8.08
CA ILE A 12 -29.28 -33.28 -7.91
C ILE A 12 -28.93 -32.02 -8.69
N PHE A 13 -29.41 -31.87 -9.93
CA PHE A 13 -29.09 -30.68 -10.73
C PHE A 13 -29.84 -29.44 -10.25
N SER A 14 -31.06 -29.58 -9.73
CA SER A 14 -31.78 -28.46 -9.11
C SER A 14 -31.05 -27.94 -7.86
N HIS A 15 -30.59 -28.83 -6.98
CA HIS A 15 -29.79 -28.47 -5.81
C HIS A 15 -28.44 -27.83 -6.18
N LEU A 16 -27.79 -28.34 -7.23
CA LEU A 16 -26.56 -27.73 -7.74
C LEU A 16 -26.82 -26.34 -8.35
N GLN A 17 -27.95 -26.15 -9.05
CA GLN A 17 -28.34 -24.85 -9.59
C GLN A 17 -28.55 -23.83 -8.47
N GLU A 18 -29.28 -24.19 -7.40
CA GLU A 18 -29.48 -23.31 -6.24
C GLU A 18 -28.16 -22.86 -5.62
N LYS A 19 -27.21 -23.80 -5.43
CA LYS A 19 -25.86 -23.46 -4.94
C LYS A 19 -25.08 -22.54 -5.89
N LEU A 20 -25.19 -22.73 -7.20
CA LEU A 20 -24.55 -21.87 -8.19
C LEU A 20 -25.15 -20.45 -8.18
N ASP A 21 -26.45 -20.34 -7.98
CA ASP A 21 -27.16 -19.06 -7.89
C ASP A 21 -26.75 -18.30 -6.61
N GLU A 22 -26.66 -18.98 -5.46
CA GLU A 22 -26.11 -18.41 -4.22
C GLU A 22 -24.68 -17.90 -4.40
N GLU A 23 -23.80 -18.70 -5.00
CA GLU A 23 -22.43 -18.27 -5.26
C GLU A 23 -22.36 -17.07 -6.19
N THR A 24 -23.24 -17.01 -7.19
CA THR A 24 -23.32 -15.89 -8.14
C THR A 24 -23.75 -14.62 -7.41
N ALA A 25 -24.77 -14.68 -6.55
CA ALA A 25 -25.19 -13.55 -5.73
C ALA A 25 -24.07 -13.03 -4.82
N VAL A 26 -23.27 -13.92 -4.23
CA VAL A 26 -22.09 -13.54 -3.44
C VAL A 26 -21.04 -12.84 -4.31
N ARG A 27 -20.74 -13.37 -5.51
CA ARG A 27 -19.78 -12.75 -6.43
C ARG A 27 -20.22 -11.37 -6.86
N ASP A 28 -21.51 -11.17 -7.12
CA ASP A 28 -22.07 -9.90 -7.56
C ASP A 28 -22.02 -8.85 -6.45
N ASN A 29 -22.42 -9.23 -5.22
CA ASN A 29 -22.34 -8.36 -4.06
C ASN A 29 -20.90 -7.89 -3.80
N LEU A 30 -19.94 -8.83 -3.75
CA LEU A 30 -18.53 -8.49 -3.58
C LEU A 30 -18.04 -7.56 -4.70
N THR A 31 -18.45 -7.79 -5.94
CA THR A 31 -18.04 -6.95 -7.08
C THR A 31 -18.54 -5.51 -6.92
N GLN A 32 -19.76 -5.30 -6.42
CA GLN A 32 -20.30 -3.96 -6.16
C GLN A 32 -19.51 -3.23 -5.07
N ILE A 33 -19.14 -3.92 -3.99
CA ILE A 33 -18.30 -3.36 -2.90
C ILE A 33 -16.92 -2.98 -3.45
N ILE A 34 -16.28 -3.86 -4.23
CA ILE A 34 -14.95 -3.59 -4.79
C ILE A 34 -14.98 -2.43 -5.78
N GLN A 35 -16.00 -2.30 -6.63
CA GLN A 35 -16.11 -1.14 -7.53
C GLN A 35 -16.26 0.19 -6.77
N ARG A 36 -16.92 0.19 -5.61
CA ARG A 36 -16.98 1.37 -4.73
C ARG A 36 -15.59 1.66 -4.15
N LEU A 37 -14.90 0.63 -3.66
CA LEU A 37 -13.55 0.78 -3.10
C LEU A 37 -12.56 1.29 -4.14
N GLU A 38 -12.61 0.78 -5.38
CA GLU A 38 -11.77 1.24 -6.49
C GLU A 38 -11.93 2.74 -6.76
N ARG A 39 -13.16 3.27 -6.69
CA ARG A 39 -13.43 4.71 -6.86
C ARG A 39 -12.91 5.54 -5.68
N ALA A 40 -13.09 5.05 -4.46
CA ALA A 40 -12.57 5.72 -3.26
C ALA A 40 -11.03 5.78 -3.30
N VAL A 41 -10.38 4.64 -3.59
CA VAL A 41 -8.92 4.54 -3.79
C VAL A 41 -8.44 5.46 -4.90
N ALA A 42 -9.11 5.50 -6.05
CA ALA A 42 -8.75 6.39 -7.15
C ALA A 42 -8.81 7.87 -6.75
N THR A 43 -9.79 8.24 -5.92
CA THR A 43 -9.91 9.60 -5.36
C THR A 43 -8.72 9.93 -4.45
N ALA A 44 -8.38 9.05 -3.50
CA ALA A 44 -7.24 9.26 -2.62
C ALA A 44 -5.90 9.28 -3.37
N GLN A 45 -5.70 8.39 -4.34
CA GLN A 45 -4.52 8.38 -5.22
C GLN A 45 -4.43 9.66 -6.06
N GLY A 46 -5.57 10.16 -6.57
CA GLY A 46 -5.64 11.43 -7.28
C GLY A 46 -5.20 12.60 -6.42
N LEU A 47 -5.64 12.64 -5.15
CA LEU A 47 -5.18 13.64 -4.19
C LEU A 47 -3.69 13.49 -3.88
N LEU A 48 -3.21 12.27 -3.56
CA LEU A 48 -1.81 11.98 -3.30
C LEU A 48 -0.91 12.40 -4.46
N SER A 49 -1.34 12.23 -5.72
CA SER A 49 -0.56 12.63 -6.89
C SER A 49 -0.18 14.12 -6.91
N ARG A 50 -0.93 14.99 -6.21
CA ARG A 50 -0.64 16.43 -6.08
C ARG A 50 0.62 16.70 -5.29
N VAL A 51 1.12 15.74 -4.50
CA VAL A 51 2.38 15.86 -3.75
C VAL A 51 3.56 16.21 -4.66
N HIS A 52 3.53 15.73 -5.91
CA HIS A 52 4.54 15.96 -6.95
C HIS A 52 4.61 17.41 -7.44
N SER A 53 3.63 18.26 -7.10
CA SER A 53 3.60 19.69 -7.44
C SER A 53 3.34 20.58 -6.21
N THR A 54 3.41 20.01 -5.01
CA THR A 54 3.12 20.71 -3.75
C THR A 54 4.41 20.89 -2.96
N PRO A 55 4.83 22.13 -2.64
CA PRO A 55 5.95 22.37 -1.73
C PRO A 55 5.71 21.74 -0.36
N ARG A 56 6.76 21.21 0.28
CA ARG A 56 6.67 20.46 1.55
C ARG A 56 5.92 21.19 2.66
N ALA A 57 6.05 22.51 2.74
CA ALA A 57 5.33 23.34 3.71
C ALA A 57 3.79 23.21 3.62
N ARG A 58 3.25 22.76 2.48
CA ARG A 58 1.81 22.54 2.26
C ARG A 58 1.38 21.07 2.39
N TYR A 59 2.29 20.16 2.74
CA TYR A 59 1.95 18.74 2.98
C TYR A 59 0.89 18.55 4.06
N PRO A 60 0.91 19.25 5.22
CA PRO A 60 -0.12 19.05 6.24
C PRO A 60 -1.55 19.27 5.71
N ALA A 61 -1.75 20.29 4.88
CA ALA A 61 -3.06 20.57 4.28
C ALA A 61 -3.44 19.54 3.20
N LEU A 62 -2.47 19.02 2.45
CA LEU A 62 -2.71 17.96 1.47
C LEU A 62 -3.04 16.64 2.17
N VAL A 63 -2.24 16.25 3.16
CA VAL A 63 -2.41 15.03 3.96
C VAL A 63 -3.78 15.02 4.63
N SER A 64 -4.21 16.13 5.23
CA SER A 64 -5.55 16.21 5.82
C SER A 64 -6.68 15.94 4.80
N GLN A 65 -6.56 16.41 3.54
CA GLN A 65 -7.53 16.09 2.49
C GLN A 65 -7.50 14.60 2.12
N VAL A 66 -6.31 13.98 2.10
CA VAL A 66 -6.16 12.56 1.80
C VAL A 66 -6.72 11.70 2.94
N GLU A 67 -6.48 12.08 4.20
CA GLU A 67 -7.06 11.40 5.38
C GLU A 67 -8.59 11.42 5.34
N ASP A 68 -9.19 12.53 4.92
CA ASP A 68 -10.63 12.61 4.73
C ASP A 68 -11.12 11.65 3.63
N ALA A 69 -10.38 11.50 2.53
CA ALA A 69 -10.69 10.52 1.49
C ALA A 69 -10.52 9.07 1.97
N ILE A 70 -9.48 8.79 2.78
CA ILE A 70 -9.24 7.46 3.36
C ILE A 70 -10.38 7.03 4.28
N LYS A 71 -11.09 7.94 4.95
CA LYS A 71 -12.26 7.58 5.77
C LYS A 71 -13.34 6.85 4.96
N GLU A 72 -13.52 7.19 3.69
CA GLU A 72 -14.44 6.48 2.80
C GLU A 72 -13.93 5.06 2.49
N GLU A 73 -12.62 4.91 2.22
CA GLU A 73 -12.01 3.58 2.05
C GLU A 73 -12.17 2.72 3.31
N VAL A 74 -11.95 3.28 4.50
CA VAL A 74 -12.14 2.58 5.80
C VAL A 74 -13.57 2.06 5.94
N ALA A 75 -14.57 2.88 5.61
CA ALA A 75 -15.97 2.47 5.68
C ALA A 75 -16.29 1.31 4.71
N ILE A 76 -15.78 1.37 3.47
CA ILE A 76 -16.03 0.34 2.46
C ILE A 76 -15.26 -0.95 2.78
N VAL A 77 -14.02 -0.86 3.27
CA VAL A 77 -13.24 -2.04 3.68
C VAL A 77 -13.89 -2.74 4.89
N LYS A 78 -14.47 -1.98 5.80
CA LYS A 78 -15.25 -2.55 6.91
C LYS A 78 -16.48 -3.31 6.41
N GLU A 79 -17.23 -2.75 5.47
CA GLU A 79 -18.34 -3.45 4.80
C GLU A 79 -17.86 -4.71 4.08
N LEU A 80 -16.74 -4.62 3.35
CA LEU A 80 -16.12 -5.77 2.69
C LEU A 80 -15.78 -6.87 3.70
N ASN A 81 -15.19 -6.52 4.85
CA ASN A 81 -14.86 -7.46 5.91
C ASN A 81 -16.09 -8.19 6.45
N GLU A 82 -17.17 -7.45 6.73
CA GLU A 82 -18.43 -8.01 7.25
C GLU A 82 -19.09 -9.00 6.27
N VAL A 83 -18.99 -8.74 4.96
CA VAL A 83 -19.54 -9.60 3.92
C VAL A 83 -18.60 -10.77 3.61
N ALA A 84 -17.34 -10.49 3.29
CA ALA A 84 -16.37 -11.49 2.85
C ALA A 84 -16.03 -12.51 3.95
N SER A 85 -16.05 -12.13 5.22
CA SER A 85 -15.81 -13.06 6.34
C SER A 85 -16.87 -14.14 6.51
N LYS A 86 -18.00 -14.05 5.80
CA LYS A 86 -19.05 -15.09 5.78
C LYS A 86 -18.78 -16.18 4.74
N HIS A 87 -17.71 -16.03 3.96
CA HIS A 87 -17.40 -16.88 2.82
C HIS A 87 -15.93 -17.31 2.84
N PRO A 88 -15.57 -18.42 2.15
CA PRO A 88 -14.18 -18.88 2.15
C PRO A 88 -13.22 -17.85 1.54
N TYR A 89 -12.21 -17.43 2.30
CA TYR A 89 -11.32 -16.32 1.92
C TYR A 89 -10.65 -16.56 0.56
N TYR A 90 -9.94 -17.68 0.43
CA TYR A 90 -9.13 -17.99 -0.76
C TYR A 90 -9.97 -18.32 -2.00
N LYS A 91 -11.29 -18.49 -1.86
CA LYS A 91 -12.19 -18.63 -3.01
C LYS A 91 -12.44 -17.29 -3.70
N TYR A 92 -12.43 -16.19 -2.94
CA TYR A 92 -12.84 -14.87 -3.42
C TYR A 92 -11.73 -13.81 -3.37
N ASN A 93 -10.59 -14.07 -2.72
CA ASN A 93 -9.54 -13.07 -2.50
C ASN A 93 -9.02 -12.38 -3.77
N SER A 94 -8.96 -13.09 -4.89
CA SER A 94 -8.56 -12.55 -6.19
C SER A 94 -9.44 -11.38 -6.66
N LYS A 95 -10.68 -11.27 -6.16
CA LYS A 95 -11.58 -10.16 -6.48
C LYS A 95 -11.15 -8.85 -5.85
N TRP A 96 -10.52 -8.87 -4.67
CA TRP A 96 -10.20 -7.65 -3.91
C TRP A 96 -8.72 -7.40 -3.73
N ALA A 97 -7.86 -8.40 -3.92
CA ALA A 97 -6.44 -8.32 -3.57
C ALA A 97 -5.74 -7.07 -4.13
N ARG A 98 -5.95 -6.76 -5.43
CA ARG A 98 -5.34 -5.57 -6.06
C ARG A 98 -5.87 -4.26 -5.48
N THR A 99 -7.17 -4.18 -5.26
CA THR A 99 -7.82 -2.97 -4.75
C THR A 99 -7.49 -2.74 -3.28
N VAL A 100 -7.43 -3.81 -2.48
CA VAL A 100 -6.97 -3.79 -1.09
C VAL A 100 -5.50 -3.38 -1.00
N GLN A 101 -4.62 -3.94 -1.83
CA GLN A 101 -3.22 -3.50 -1.92
C GLN A 101 -3.13 -1.98 -2.18
N ASN A 102 -3.95 -1.45 -3.08
CA ASN A 102 -3.95 -0.02 -3.38
C ASN A 102 -4.45 0.82 -2.19
N ALA A 103 -5.48 0.36 -1.47
CA ALA A 103 -5.97 1.01 -0.24
C ALA A 103 -4.93 0.98 0.90
N ILE A 104 -4.21 -0.14 1.06
CA ILE A 104 -3.06 -0.19 1.97
C ILE A 104 -2.01 0.85 1.53
N GLY A 105 -1.76 0.95 0.22
CA GLY A 105 -0.82 1.91 -0.35
C GLY A 105 -1.18 3.37 -0.10
N THR A 106 -2.46 3.75 -0.18
CA THR A 106 -2.91 5.12 0.12
C THR A 106 -2.66 5.47 1.59
N ALA A 107 -2.98 4.57 2.51
CA ALA A 107 -2.71 4.76 3.94
C ALA A 107 -1.20 4.85 4.25
N VAL A 108 -0.40 3.91 3.73
CA VAL A 108 1.06 3.91 3.98
C VAL A 108 1.70 5.17 3.38
N TYR A 109 1.33 5.58 2.17
CA TYR A 109 1.90 6.80 1.58
C TYR A 109 1.49 8.06 2.37
N THR A 110 0.23 8.12 2.82
CA THR A 110 -0.27 9.23 3.64
C THR A 110 0.49 9.33 4.96
N ALA A 111 0.73 8.19 5.62
CA ALA A 111 1.54 8.15 6.84
C ALA A 111 2.99 8.57 6.60
N TRP A 112 3.58 8.13 5.49
CA TRP A 112 4.94 8.53 5.10
C TRP A 112 5.04 10.05 4.87
N LEU A 113 4.00 10.69 4.35
CA LEU A 113 3.93 12.14 4.18
C LEU A 113 3.70 12.92 5.49
N GLY A 114 3.59 12.23 6.63
CA GLY A 114 3.33 12.81 7.94
C GLY A 114 1.85 12.85 8.33
N GLY A 115 1.03 11.97 7.77
CA GLY A 115 -0.36 11.75 8.21
C GLY A 115 -0.52 10.58 9.17
N LEU A 116 -1.78 10.29 9.50
CA LEU A 116 -2.26 9.18 10.31
C LEU A 116 -1.54 9.07 11.67
N GLY A 117 -1.17 10.20 12.25
CA GLY A 117 -0.52 10.25 13.56
C GLY A 117 -1.45 9.74 14.66
N SER A 118 -0.88 9.12 15.69
CA SER A 118 -1.59 8.73 16.91
C SER A 118 -0.87 9.28 18.14
N ASP A 119 -1.55 9.26 19.30
CA ASP A 119 -0.94 9.71 20.56
C ASP A 119 0.36 8.95 20.89
N SER A 120 0.43 7.67 20.49
CA SER A 120 1.61 6.81 20.69
C SER A 120 2.71 7.00 19.64
N GLN A 121 2.38 7.48 18.45
CA GLN A 121 3.32 7.70 17.35
C GLN A 121 2.95 8.98 16.59
N PRO A 122 3.61 10.10 16.91
CA PRO A 122 3.26 11.37 16.31
C PRO A 122 3.48 11.35 14.79
N ALA A 123 2.66 12.14 14.10
CA ALA A 123 2.78 12.37 12.67
C ALA A 123 4.18 12.91 12.31
N SER A 124 4.96 12.12 11.57
CA SER A 124 6.29 12.49 11.11
C SER A 124 6.54 12.02 9.68
N LEU A 125 7.21 12.86 8.89
CA LEU A 125 7.66 12.49 7.55
C LEU A 125 8.58 11.27 7.60
N GLY A 126 8.44 10.35 6.65
CA GLY A 126 9.28 9.17 6.52
C GLY A 126 8.82 7.96 7.34
N ARG A 127 7.70 8.07 8.07
CA ARG A 127 7.18 6.98 8.91
C ARG A 127 6.54 5.89 8.05
N LEU A 128 6.92 4.63 8.31
CA LEU A 128 6.28 3.44 7.73
C LEU A 128 5.26 2.88 8.72
N LEU A 129 4.01 2.74 8.30
CA LEU A 129 3.02 1.98 9.08
C LEU A 129 3.33 0.49 8.99
N THR A 130 3.27 -0.23 10.11
CA THR A 130 3.30 -1.69 10.11
C THR A 130 1.99 -2.26 9.56
N LEU A 131 1.98 -3.54 9.19
CA LEU A 131 0.75 -4.23 8.77
C LEU A 131 -0.34 -4.11 9.83
N GLU A 132 0.00 -4.26 11.11
CA GLU A 132 -0.93 -4.16 12.23
C GLU A 132 -1.54 -2.76 12.34
N GLN A 133 -0.72 -1.72 12.20
CA GLN A 133 -1.21 -0.33 12.22
C GLN A 133 -2.12 -0.03 11.02
N VAL A 134 -1.83 -0.61 9.85
CA VAL A 134 -2.76 -0.54 8.71
C VAL A 134 -4.08 -1.26 9.05
N GLY A 135 -4.02 -2.43 9.69
CA GLY A 135 -5.21 -3.12 10.19
C GLY A 135 -6.03 -2.28 11.17
N GLU A 136 -5.37 -1.54 12.06
CA GLU A 136 -6.01 -0.59 12.99
C GLU A 136 -6.71 0.56 12.24
N VAL A 137 -6.04 1.17 11.25
CA VAL A 137 -6.62 2.25 10.41
C VAL A 137 -7.89 1.78 9.72
N PHE A 138 -7.86 0.60 9.11
CA PHE A 138 -9.01 0.06 8.35
C PHE A 138 -10.00 -0.73 9.21
N GLN A 139 -9.72 -0.93 10.50
CA GLN A 139 -10.53 -1.75 11.42
C GLN A 139 -10.73 -3.19 10.94
N VAL A 140 -9.66 -3.80 10.41
CA VAL A 140 -9.67 -5.16 9.88
C VAL A 140 -8.51 -5.98 10.45
N PRO A 141 -8.73 -7.29 10.66
CA PRO A 141 -7.68 -8.16 11.14
C PRO A 141 -6.59 -8.33 10.09
N THR A 142 -5.40 -8.68 10.55
CA THR A 142 -4.22 -8.87 9.69
C THR A 142 -3.72 -10.31 9.82
N ASN A 143 -3.37 -10.90 8.68
CA ASN A 143 -2.70 -12.20 8.57
C ASN A 143 -3.27 -13.29 9.49
N LEU A 144 -4.60 -13.49 9.45
CA LEU A 144 -5.29 -14.48 10.26
C LEU A 144 -4.80 -15.90 9.95
N LYS A 145 -4.69 -16.73 11.00
CA LYS A 145 -4.26 -18.13 10.89
C LYS A 145 -5.19 -19.10 11.62
N ASP A 146 -6.01 -18.58 12.52
CA ASP A 146 -6.90 -19.32 13.42
C ASP A 146 -8.29 -19.56 12.82
N ARG A 147 -8.70 -18.75 11.84
CA ARG A 147 -10.02 -18.85 11.20
C ARG A 147 -10.01 -18.38 9.75
N ASP A 148 -10.99 -18.84 8.99
CA ASP A 148 -11.24 -18.41 7.60
C ASP A 148 -12.15 -17.18 7.62
N ALA A 149 -11.55 -16.00 7.46
CA ALA A 149 -12.23 -14.71 7.46
C ALA A 149 -11.44 -13.69 6.63
N PHE A 150 -12.07 -12.57 6.27
CA PHE A 150 -11.39 -11.47 5.60
C PHE A 150 -10.30 -10.89 6.51
N HIS A 151 -9.12 -10.66 5.92
CA HIS A 151 -7.98 -10.05 6.58
C HIS A 151 -7.02 -9.47 5.55
N PHE A 152 -6.16 -8.55 5.97
CA PHE A 152 -5.04 -8.11 5.13
C PHE A 152 -3.88 -9.08 5.21
N THR A 153 -3.37 -9.51 4.07
CA THR A 153 -2.26 -10.44 4.00
C THR A 153 -0.92 -9.70 4.04
N ILE A 154 0.13 -10.42 4.46
CA ILE A 154 1.51 -9.93 4.37
C ILE A 154 1.86 -9.58 2.91
N GLU A 155 1.38 -10.37 1.95
CA GLU A 155 1.67 -10.18 0.53
C GLU A 155 1.11 -8.86 -0.01
N GLU A 156 -0.16 -8.55 0.27
CA GLU A 156 -0.78 -7.28 -0.15
C GLU A 156 -0.06 -6.07 0.47
N TYR A 157 0.32 -6.16 1.74
CA TYR A 157 1.10 -5.11 2.39
C TYR A 157 2.48 -4.92 1.74
N LEU A 158 3.26 -6.00 1.59
CA LEU A 158 4.59 -5.91 0.98
C LEU A 158 4.54 -5.42 -0.47
N LEU A 159 3.54 -5.84 -1.26
CA LEU A 159 3.35 -5.35 -2.62
C LEU A 159 3.03 -3.84 -2.64
N SER A 160 2.23 -3.34 -1.68
CA SER A 160 1.97 -1.90 -1.58
C SER A 160 3.24 -1.09 -1.27
N LEU A 161 4.18 -1.66 -0.51
CA LEU A 161 5.48 -1.01 -0.25
C LEU A 161 6.33 -0.92 -1.52
N THR A 162 6.25 -1.89 -2.43
CA THR A 162 6.92 -1.79 -3.75
C THR A 162 6.31 -0.70 -4.63
N ASP A 163 5.01 -0.44 -4.51
CA ASP A 163 4.35 0.65 -5.22
C ASP A 163 4.76 2.01 -4.62
N LEU A 164 4.91 2.08 -3.29
CA LEU A 164 5.40 3.26 -2.60
C LEU A 164 6.81 3.67 -3.05
N THR A 165 7.75 2.72 -3.22
CA THR A 165 9.11 3.07 -3.69
C THR A 165 9.09 3.70 -5.07
N ASN A 166 8.22 3.23 -5.97
CA ASN A 166 8.05 3.81 -7.30
C ASN A 166 7.59 5.28 -7.21
N GLU A 167 6.60 5.58 -6.36
CA GLU A 167 6.07 6.93 -6.15
C GLU A 167 7.09 7.84 -5.47
N LEU A 168 7.80 7.37 -4.44
CA LEU A 168 8.83 8.14 -3.76
C LEU A 168 10.02 8.43 -4.68
N ALA A 169 10.44 7.47 -5.49
CA ALA A 169 11.50 7.71 -6.46
C ALA A 169 11.10 8.73 -7.54
N ARG A 170 9.81 8.93 -7.77
CA ARG A 170 9.28 9.98 -8.67
C ARG A 170 9.20 11.31 -7.95
N LEU A 171 8.84 11.28 -6.66
CA LEU A 171 8.78 12.46 -5.81
C LEU A 171 10.16 13.11 -5.63
N ALA A 172 11.24 12.33 -5.52
CA ALA A 172 12.60 12.84 -5.31
C ALA A 172 13.02 13.94 -6.32
N PRO A 173 13.02 13.73 -7.65
CA PRO A 173 13.36 14.79 -8.60
C PRO A 173 12.33 15.94 -8.63
N ASN A 174 11.05 15.67 -8.36
CA ASN A 174 10.03 16.72 -8.27
C ASN A 174 10.26 17.64 -7.06
N ALA A 175 10.72 17.08 -5.94
CA ALA A 175 11.08 17.84 -4.75
C ALA A 175 12.23 18.82 -5.05
N VAL A 176 13.28 18.34 -5.75
CA VAL A 176 14.39 19.19 -6.21
C VAL A 176 13.87 20.32 -7.10
N THR A 177 12.95 20.01 -8.02
CA THR A 177 12.33 21.00 -8.91
C THR A 177 11.55 22.07 -8.13
N LEU A 178 10.98 21.71 -6.98
CA LEU A 178 10.30 22.61 -6.06
C LEU A 178 11.23 23.30 -5.04
N GLY A 179 12.55 23.13 -5.17
CA GLY A 179 13.56 23.76 -4.32
C GLY A 179 13.81 23.03 -2.98
N ASP A 180 13.35 21.79 -2.86
CA ASP A 180 13.53 20.96 -1.67
C ASP A 180 14.66 19.93 -1.91
N PHE A 181 15.86 20.26 -1.41
CA PHE A 181 17.06 19.42 -1.57
C PHE A 181 17.23 18.39 -0.45
N GLU A 182 16.46 18.51 0.65
CA GLU A 182 16.52 17.57 1.77
C GLU A 182 15.60 16.36 1.55
N LEU A 183 14.50 16.51 0.81
CA LEU A 183 13.53 15.42 0.62
C LEU A 183 14.15 14.21 -0.10
N PRO A 184 14.96 14.41 -1.17
CA PRO A 184 15.63 13.30 -1.84
C PRO A 184 16.54 12.51 -0.91
N LEU A 185 17.19 13.15 0.07
CA LEU A 185 18.02 12.46 1.07
C LEU A 185 17.18 11.56 1.97
N VAL A 186 16.06 12.08 2.48
CA VAL A 186 15.10 11.31 3.30
C VAL A 186 14.53 10.13 2.50
N ILE A 187 14.13 10.36 1.25
CA ILE A 187 13.64 9.31 0.35
C ILE A 187 14.72 8.25 0.10
N SER A 188 15.97 8.68 -0.14
CA SER A 188 17.08 7.77 -0.42
C SER A 188 17.33 6.82 0.75
N GLY A 189 17.41 7.37 1.98
CA GLY A 189 17.55 6.55 3.19
C GLY A 189 16.41 5.55 3.33
N PHE A 190 15.17 6.03 3.22
CA PHE A 190 13.98 5.19 3.36
C PHE A 190 13.92 4.03 2.35
N ILE A 191 14.13 4.30 1.05
CA ILE A 191 14.05 3.27 0.02
C ILE A 191 15.20 2.26 0.17
N LYS A 192 16.40 2.70 0.60
CA LYS A 192 17.52 1.80 0.89
C LYS A 192 17.22 0.84 2.03
N ASP A 193 16.68 1.35 3.13
CA ASP A 193 16.31 0.54 4.29
C ASP A 193 15.20 -0.46 3.92
N LEU A 194 14.22 -0.02 3.14
CA LEU A 194 13.15 -0.88 2.65
C LEU A 194 13.66 -1.96 1.69
N PHE A 195 14.58 -1.62 0.79
CA PHE A 195 15.22 -2.59 -0.12
C PHE A 195 16.06 -3.61 0.64
N ALA A 196 16.85 -3.18 1.63
CA ALA A 196 17.59 -4.07 2.51
C ALA A 196 16.62 -4.99 3.28
N GLY A 197 15.50 -4.45 3.76
CA GLY A 197 14.42 -5.23 4.38
C GLY A 197 13.88 -6.33 3.46
N PHE A 198 13.59 -6.00 2.19
CA PHE A 198 13.18 -6.99 1.20
C PHE A 198 14.22 -8.09 0.97
N GLN A 199 15.52 -7.76 0.97
CA GLN A 199 16.60 -8.74 0.80
C GLN A 199 16.72 -9.74 1.97
N LEU A 200 16.27 -9.35 3.17
CA LEU A 200 16.19 -10.24 4.32
C LEU A 200 15.02 -11.23 4.22
N LEU A 201 14.00 -10.90 3.43
CA LEU A 201 12.86 -11.78 3.20
C LEU A 201 13.29 -12.86 2.19
N ASN A 202 13.27 -14.12 2.59
CA ASN A 202 13.53 -15.25 1.70
C ASN A 202 12.31 -15.52 0.79
N LEU A 203 12.03 -14.57 -0.12
CA LEU A 203 10.86 -14.58 -0.99
C LEU A 203 10.94 -15.70 -2.02
N LYS A 204 9.81 -16.40 -2.19
CA LYS A 204 9.65 -17.42 -3.23
C LYS A 204 9.64 -16.79 -4.60
N ASN A 205 9.84 -17.58 -5.65
CA ASN A 205 9.87 -17.08 -7.02
C ASN A 205 8.46 -16.79 -7.54
N ASP A 206 7.90 -15.65 -7.15
CA ASP A 206 6.55 -15.19 -7.47
C ASP A 206 6.54 -13.68 -7.82
N ILE A 207 5.34 -13.12 -7.95
CA ILE A 207 5.16 -11.71 -8.27
C ILE A 207 5.77 -10.78 -7.21
N LEU A 208 5.68 -11.13 -5.93
CA LEU A 208 6.21 -10.32 -4.85
C LEU A 208 7.74 -10.23 -4.94
N ARG A 209 8.42 -11.35 -5.19
CA ARG A 209 9.88 -11.33 -5.43
C ARG A 209 10.24 -10.48 -6.64
N LYS A 210 9.53 -10.62 -7.76
CA LYS A 210 9.79 -9.82 -8.96
C LYS A 210 9.63 -8.31 -8.68
N ARG A 211 8.62 -7.92 -7.90
CA ARG A 211 8.37 -6.51 -7.53
C ARG A 211 9.41 -6.00 -6.54
N ALA A 212 9.76 -6.79 -5.53
CA ALA A 212 10.81 -6.47 -4.57
C ALA A 212 12.19 -6.31 -5.24
N ASP A 213 12.55 -7.22 -6.15
CA ASP A 213 13.79 -7.14 -6.92
C ASP A 213 13.84 -5.91 -7.84
N ALA A 214 12.69 -5.41 -8.29
CA ALA A 214 12.60 -4.20 -9.11
C ALA A 214 12.88 -2.90 -8.32
N VAL A 215 12.76 -2.93 -6.98
CA VAL A 215 13.05 -1.77 -6.12
C VAL A 215 14.49 -1.28 -6.28
N LYS A 216 15.44 -2.14 -6.69
CA LYS A 216 16.83 -1.72 -6.99
C LYS A 216 16.90 -0.61 -8.05
N TYR A 217 15.94 -0.55 -8.97
CA TYR A 217 15.89 0.51 -9.98
C TYR A 217 15.42 1.84 -9.40
N ASP A 218 14.50 1.80 -8.42
CA ASP A 218 14.09 3.00 -7.68
C ASP A 218 15.22 3.52 -6.80
N VAL A 219 15.93 2.62 -6.09
CA VAL A 219 17.13 2.95 -5.31
C VAL A 219 18.12 3.70 -6.18
N LYS A 220 18.50 3.12 -7.32
CA LYS A 220 19.43 3.75 -8.27
C LYS A 220 18.92 5.12 -8.73
N ARG A 221 17.65 5.23 -9.11
CA ARG A 221 17.07 6.51 -9.58
C ARG A 221 17.19 7.62 -8.54
N VAL A 222 16.94 7.30 -7.27
CA VAL A 222 17.05 8.30 -6.19
C VAL A 222 18.51 8.59 -5.83
N GLU A 223 19.39 7.58 -5.87
CA GLU A 223 20.83 7.77 -5.68
C GLU A 223 21.43 8.70 -6.73
N ASP A 224 21.04 8.56 -8.01
CA ASP A 224 21.47 9.45 -9.08
C ASP A 224 21.06 10.91 -8.79
N VAL A 225 19.84 11.15 -8.27
CA VAL A 225 19.38 12.48 -7.84
C VAL A 225 20.21 13.03 -6.68
N VAL A 226 20.47 12.22 -5.65
CA VAL A 226 21.28 12.65 -4.49
C VAL A 226 22.74 12.92 -4.89
N TYR A 227 23.29 12.09 -5.78
CA TYR A 227 24.61 12.30 -6.35
C TYR A 227 24.69 13.63 -7.09
N ASP A 228 23.69 13.94 -7.91
CA ASP A 228 23.59 15.20 -8.63
C ASP A 228 23.53 16.43 -7.71
N LEU A 229 22.80 16.35 -6.59
CA LEU A 229 22.77 17.41 -5.58
C LEU A 229 24.14 17.58 -4.89
N SER A 230 24.79 16.46 -4.57
CA SER A 230 26.09 16.44 -3.88
C SER A 230 27.21 17.00 -4.76
N LEU A 231 27.17 16.72 -6.06
CA LEU A 231 28.12 17.25 -7.04
C LEU A 231 28.01 18.77 -7.17
N ARG A 232 26.79 19.31 -7.01
CA ARG A 232 26.47 20.75 -7.12
C ARG A 232 26.61 21.51 -5.80
N GLY A 233 27.00 20.83 -4.70
CA GLY A 233 27.11 21.46 -3.38
C GLY A 233 25.77 21.91 -2.79
N LEU A 234 24.65 21.33 -3.24
CA LEU A 234 23.31 21.66 -2.76
C LEU A 234 22.92 20.90 -1.48
N VAL A 235 23.72 19.92 -1.09
CA VAL A 235 23.60 19.16 0.15
C VAL A 235 24.95 19.14 0.85
N LYS A 236 24.95 19.23 2.19
CA LYS A 236 26.18 19.23 2.98
C LYS A 236 26.90 17.90 2.82
N ARG A 237 28.19 17.93 2.48
CA ARG A 237 29.03 16.73 2.52
C ARG A 237 29.27 16.36 3.98
N ALA A 238 29.08 15.08 4.32
CA ALA A 238 29.52 14.54 5.59
C ALA A 238 31.06 14.65 5.66
N GLY A 239 31.55 15.72 6.28
CA GLY A 239 32.99 16.01 6.43
C GLY A 239 33.40 17.47 6.31
N GLU A 240 32.58 18.37 5.75
CA GLU A 240 32.96 19.78 5.58
C GLU A 240 32.86 20.63 6.87
N GLY A 241 32.34 20.07 7.96
CA GLY A 241 32.26 20.75 9.27
C GLY A 241 33.55 20.72 10.10
N ASP A 242 34.52 19.87 9.78
CA ASP A 242 35.76 19.73 10.55
C ASP A 242 36.93 20.56 9.97
N THR A 243 36.84 21.03 8.72
CA THR A 243 37.93 21.78 8.08
C THR A 243 37.88 23.30 8.29
N GLU A 244 36.74 23.89 8.67
CA GLU A 244 36.65 25.34 8.89
C GLU A 244 37.24 25.80 10.24
N MET A 245 37.46 24.91 11.22
CA MET A 245 38.13 25.26 12.48
C MET A 245 39.66 25.23 12.43
N ALA A 246 40.27 24.74 11.34
CA ALA A 246 41.73 24.61 11.23
C ALA A 246 42.41 25.76 10.44
N ALA A 247 41.65 26.75 9.95
CA ALA A 247 42.16 27.84 9.11
C ALA A 247 42.23 29.21 9.80
N THR A 248 42.23 29.24 11.15
CA THR A 248 42.50 30.46 11.92
C THR A 248 43.59 30.20 12.97
N GLU A 249 44.83 30.16 12.52
CA GLU A 249 46.03 30.51 13.31
C GLU A 249 46.89 31.51 12.53
#